data_AF-A0A9D5UTT9-F1
#
_entry.id   AF-A0A9D5UTT9-F1
#
_cell.length_a   1.000
_cell.length_b   1.000
_cell.length_c   1.000
_cell.angle_alpha   90.00
_cell.angle_beta   90.00
_cell.angle_gamma   90.00
#
_symmetry.space_group_name_H-M   'P 1'
#
loop_
_entity.id
_entity.type
_entity.pdbx_description
1 polymer ?
#
loop_
_entity_poly.entity_id
_entity_poly.type
_entity_poly.pdbx_seq_one_letter_code
_entity_poly.pdbx_strand_id
1 'polypeptide(L)'
;MNRNGKRGAGVLVLAVVVSWLSLPLQASEREVYVQSVISLLRTHSETIRQLAQQDFKYSRNLARHADALIHTFGLLGPMDWHAAEASFLHKKQNDGPQVQSEDFDRLADQCQKSMRTLQQASLSHVEHGGSAAPVIKALEDIQNKCTGCHDLLDGAAPDVWGKHGKK
;
A
#
# COMPACT_ATOMS: atom_id res chain seq x y z
N MET A 1 -71.45 45.10 -16.55
CA MET A 1 -70.67 45.11 -17.81
C MET A 1 -69.19 45.22 -17.48
N ASN A 2 -68.37 44.49 -18.24
CA ASN A 2 -66.92 44.53 -18.38
C ASN A 2 -65.96 44.01 -17.28
N ARG A 3 -65.60 42.72 -17.53
CA ARG A 3 -64.31 42.03 -17.41
C ARG A 3 -63.04 42.90 -17.44
N ASN A 4 -62.09 42.55 -16.56
CA ASN A 4 -60.65 42.43 -16.82
C ASN A 4 -60.03 41.76 -15.56
N GLY A 5 -59.39 40.58 -15.55
CA GLY A 5 -58.65 39.92 -16.61
C GLY A 5 -57.14 40.09 -16.39
N LYS A 6 -56.58 39.57 -15.29
CA LYS A 6 -55.13 39.30 -15.16
C LYS A 6 -54.88 38.02 -14.38
N ARG A 7 -54.58 36.96 -15.15
CA ARG A 7 -53.96 35.72 -14.68
C ARG A 7 -52.51 36.04 -14.34
N GLY A 8 -52.16 35.99 -13.06
CA GLY A 8 -50.77 35.93 -12.62
C GLY A 8 -50.30 34.48 -12.72
N ALA A 9 -49.58 34.16 -13.79
CA ALA A 9 -48.67 33.03 -13.82
C ALA A 9 -47.47 33.35 -12.93
N GLY A 10 -47.05 32.43 -12.06
CA GLY A 10 -45.93 32.71 -11.16
C GLY A 10 -45.55 31.56 -10.24
N VAL A 11 -44.88 30.56 -10.82
CA VAL A 11 -43.87 29.69 -10.20
C VAL A 11 -44.35 28.74 -9.10
N LEU A 12 -44.70 27.52 -9.52
CA LEU A 12 -44.52 26.33 -8.70
C LEU A 12 -43.01 26.18 -8.43
N VAL A 13 -42.58 26.40 -7.19
CA VAL A 13 -41.23 26.02 -6.76
C VAL A 13 -41.24 24.51 -6.59
N LEU A 14 -40.91 23.78 -7.66
CA LEU A 14 -40.49 22.39 -7.54
C LEU A 14 -39.19 22.43 -6.73
N ALA A 15 -39.26 22.03 -5.47
CA ALA A 15 -38.08 21.68 -4.70
C ALA A 15 -37.42 20.48 -5.39
N VAL A 16 -36.43 20.74 -6.24
CA VAL A 16 -35.51 19.71 -6.71
C VAL A 16 -34.70 19.31 -5.49
N VAL A 17 -35.14 18.26 -4.82
CA VAL A 17 -34.28 17.50 -3.91
C VAL A 17 -33.18 16.93 -4.79
N VAL A 18 -32.09 17.66 -4.92
CA VAL A 18 -30.83 17.11 -5.43
C VAL A 18 -30.38 16.13 -4.36
N SER A 19 -30.84 14.89 -4.48
CA SER A 19 -30.24 13.77 -3.78
C SER A 19 -28.80 13.71 -4.25
N TRP A 20 -27.89 14.23 -3.42
CA TRP A 20 -26.47 13.98 -3.51
C TRP A 20 -26.28 12.48 -3.27
N LEU A 21 -26.53 11.69 -4.31
CA LEU A 21 -25.95 10.36 -4.42
C LEU A 21 -24.45 10.63 -4.48
N SER A 22 -23.79 10.43 -3.33
CA SER A 22 -22.35 10.30 -3.22
C SER A 22 -21.91 9.23 -4.21
N LEU A 23 -21.60 9.65 -5.43
CA LEU A 23 -20.90 8.81 -6.39
C LEU A 23 -19.60 8.40 -5.70
N PRO A 24 -19.28 7.10 -5.62
CA PRO A 24 -17.99 6.70 -5.10
C PRO A 24 -16.92 7.41 -5.94
N LEU A 25 -16.01 8.13 -5.28
CA LEU A 25 -14.81 8.67 -5.91
C LEU A 25 -14.17 7.50 -6.66
N GLN A 26 -14.21 7.50 -7.99
CA GLN A 26 -13.49 6.52 -8.77
C GLN A 26 -12.01 6.69 -8.45
N ALA A 27 -11.40 5.66 -7.86
CA ALA A 27 -9.97 5.60 -7.64
C ALA A 27 -9.27 5.86 -8.99
N SER A 28 -8.21 6.66 -8.97
CA SER A 28 -7.43 6.91 -10.19
C SER A 28 -6.83 5.60 -10.71
N GLU A 29 -6.55 5.49 -12.01
CA GLU A 29 -5.88 4.30 -12.58
C GLU A 29 -4.57 3.97 -11.86
N ARG A 30 -3.84 5.01 -11.45
CA ARG A 30 -2.64 4.92 -10.60
C ARG A 30 -2.93 4.24 -9.26
N GLU A 31 -4.00 4.63 -8.59
CA GLU A 31 -4.40 4.06 -7.31
C GLU A 31 -4.79 2.59 -7.47
N VAL A 32 -5.55 2.24 -8.52
CA VAL A 32 -5.90 0.85 -8.84
C VAL A 32 -4.65 0.01 -9.11
N TYR A 33 -3.68 0.55 -9.86
CA TYR A 33 -2.40 -0.11 -10.12
C TYR A 33 -1.64 -0.37 -8.81
N VAL A 34 -1.47 0.65 -7.97
CA VAL A 34 -0.75 0.52 -6.69
C VAL A 34 -1.44 -0.51 -5.79
N GLN A 35 -2.77 -0.49 -5.69
CA GLN A 35 -3.50 -1.48 -4.90
C GLN A 35 -3.31 -2.91 -5.43
N SER A 36 -3.21 -3.07 -6.75
CA SER A 36 -2.93 -4.37 -7.37
C SER A 36 -1.53 -4.89 -7.00
N VAL A 37 -0.51 -4.03 -7.05
CA VAL A 37 0.87 -4.37 -6.63
C VAL A 37 0.90 -4.73 -5.14
N ILE A 38 0.21 -3.97 -4.29
CA ILE A 38 0.13 -4.20 -2.84
C ILE A 38 -0.57 -5.52 -2.53
N SER A 39 -1.61 -5.89 -3.29
CA SER A 39 -2.26 -7.19 -3.16
C SER A 39 -1.29 -8.34 -3.45
N LEU A 40 -0.47 -8.23 -4.49
CA LEU A 40 0.55 -9.25 -4.82
C LEU A 40 1.60 -9.36 -3.71
N LEU A 41 2.08 -8.23 -3.19
CA LEU A 41 3.02 -8.21 -2.05
C LEU A 41 2.44 -8.94 -0.83
N ARG A 42 1.17 -8.69 -0.51
CA ARG A 42 0.47 -9.37 0.60
C ARG A 42 0.36 -10.87 0.36
N THR A 43 -0.05 -11.28 -0.84
CA THR A 43 -0.15 -12.70 -1.19
C THR A 43 1.19 -13.42 -1.02
N HIS A 44 2.29 -12.82 -1.48
CA HIS A 44 3.62 -13.43 -1.34
C HIS A 44 4.07 -13.50 0.13
N SER A 45 3.88 -12.44 0.91
CA SER A 45 4.29 -12.43 2.32
C SER A 45 3.50 -13.44 3.17
N GLU A 46 2.19 -13.53 2.99
CA GLU A 46 1.33 -14.52 3.66
C GLU A 46 1.72 -15.95 3.27
N THR A 47 1.99 -16.19 1.99
CA THR A 47 2.39 -17.52 1.52
C THR A 47 3.74 -17.93 2.08
N ILE A 48 4.72 -17.02 2.19
CA ILE A 48 6.00 -17.31 2.86
C ILE A 48 5.76 -17.73 4.31
N ARG A 49 4.89 -17.01 5.05
CA ARG A 49 4.54 -17.36 6.44
C ARG A 49 3.92 -18.75 6.54
N GLN A 50 3.00 -19.08 5.64
CA GLN A 50 2.36 -20.40 5.61
C GLN A 50 3.37 -21.51 5.29
N LEU A 51 4.20 -21.34 4.25
CA LEU A 51 5.16 -22.36 3.83
C LEU A 51 6.29 -22.57 4.84
N ALA A 52 6.69 -21.53 5.58
CA ALA A 52 7.72 -21.65 6.62
C ALA A 52 7.27 -22.51 7.81
N GLN A 53 5.96 -22.69 8.01
CA GLN A 53 5.39 -23.59 9.02
C GLN A 53 5.28 -25.04 8.54
N GLN A 54 5.51 -25.28 7.25
CA GLN A 54 5.38 -26.60 6.63
C GLN A 54 6.73 -27.32 6.55
N ASP A 55 6.66 -28.60 6.22
CA ASP A 55 7.84 -29.43 6.00
C ASP A 55 8.75 -28.85 4.91
N PHE A 56 10.02 -29.21 5.02
CA PHE A 56 11.08 -28.84 4.07
C PHE A 56 10.76 -29.14 2.59
N LYS A 57 9.81 -30.04 2.30
CA LYS A 57 9.36 -30.38 0.94
C LYS A 57 8.90 -29.17 0.11
N TYR A 58 8.50 -28.07 0.75
CA TYR A 58 8.07 -26.84 0.07
C TYR A 58 9.10 -25.71 0.08
N SER A 59 10.34 -25.97 0.51
CA SER A 59 11.41 -24.96 0.61
C SER A 59 11.63 -24.19 -0.71
N ARG A 60 11.58 -24.86 -1.85
CA ARG A 60 11.71 -24.21 -3.17
C ARG A 60 10.55 -23.27 -3.50
N ASN A 61 9.32 -23.61 -3.08
CA ASN A 61 8.17 -22.72 -3.28
C ASN A 61 8.30 -21.49 -2.38
N LEU A 62 8.73 -21.66 -1.14
CA LEU A 62 9.04 -20.55 -0.24
C LEU A 62 10.09 -19.61 -0.86
N ALA A 63 11.18 -20.14 -1.41
CA ALA A 63 12.20 -19.32 -2.07
C ALA A 63 11.68 -18.59 -3.31
N ARG A 64 10.81 -19.21 -4.11
CA ARG A 64 10.14 -18.56 -5.24
C ARG A 64 9.23 -17.42 -4.80
N HIS A 65 8.51 -17.57 -3.70
CA HIS A 65 7.69 -16.49 -3.15
C HIS A 65 8.53 -15.35 -2.57
N ALA A 66 9.67 -15.66 -1.95
CA ALA A 66 10.63 -14.64 -1.52
C ALA A 66 11.15 -13.82 -2.72
N ASP A 67 11.55 -14.49 -3.80
CA ASP A 67 12.01 -13.82 -5.03
C ASP A 67 10.89 -12.99 -5.71
N ALA A 68 9.68 -13.55 -5.77
CA ALA A 68 8.51 -12.85 -6.30
C ALA A 68 8.14 -11.61 -5.47
N LEU A 69 8.26 -11.67 -4.14
CA LEU A 69 8.06 -10.51 -3.26
C LEU A 69 9.02 -9.38 -3.61
N ILE A 70 10.30 -9.69 -3.83
CA ILE A 70 11.35 -8.71 -4.16
C ILE A 70 11.07 -8.06 -5.52
N HIS A 71 10.76 -8.86 -6.54
CA HIS A 71 10.42 -8.33 -7.86
C HIS A 71 9.13 -7.49 -7.83
N THR A 72 8.11 -7.93 -7.10
CA THR A 72 6.86 -7.18 -6.94
C THR A 72 7.10 -5.85 -6.22
N PHE A 73 7.99 -5.81 -5.23
CA PHE A 73 8.37 -4.57 -4.56
C PHE A 73 8.98 -3.55 -5.54
N GLY A 74 9.78 -4.03 -6.50
CA GLY A 74 10.31 -3.20 -7.58
C GLY A 74 9.26 -2.59 -8.52
N LEU A 75 8.03 -3.13 -8.56
CA LEU A 75 6.94 -2.60 -9.37
C LEU A 75 6.28 -1.35 -8.79
N LEU A 76 6.56 -1.01 -7.52
CA LEU A 76 6.05 0.21 -6.89
C LEU A 76 6.63 1.49 -7.51
N GLY A 77 7.75 1.38 -8.23
CA GLY A 77 8.41 2.50 -8.90
C GLY A 77 9.57 3.06 -8.07
N PRO A 78 10.16 4.18 -8.53
CA PRO A 78 11.34 4.76 -7.91
C PRO A 78 10.98 5.50 -6.61
N MET A 79 11.94 5.58 -5.69
CA MET A 79 11.70 6.04 -4.31
C MET A 79 11.58 7.56 -4.17
N ASP A 80 12.20 8.29 -5.08
CA ASP A 80 12.04 9.74 -5.26
C ASP A 80 10.57 10.14 -5.48
N TRP A 81 9.82 9.33 -6.21
CA TRP A 81 8.39 9.49 -6.41
C TRP A 81 7.60 9.29 -5.11
N HIS A 82 7.94 8.26 -4.33
CA HIS A 82 7.31 8.04 -3.02
C HIS A 82 7.62 9.18 -2.05
N ALA A 83 8.84 9.72 -2.06
CA ALA A 83 9.24 10.87 -1.27
C ALA A 83 8.49 12.15 -1.67
N ALA A 84 8.26 12.35 -2.97
CA ALA A 84 7.49 13.48 -3.48
C ALA A 84 6.00 13.39 -3.08
N GLU A 85 5.40 12.21 -3.18
CA GLU A 85 4.02 11.96 -2.75
C GLU A 85 3.86 12.16 -1.24
N ALA A 86 4.80 11.63 -0.44
CA ALA A 86 4.89 11.86 0.99
C ALA A 86 4.88 13.35 1.34
N SER A 87 5.80 14.09 0.71
CA SER A 87 5.96 15.52 0.93
C SER A 87 4.71 16.31 0.54
N PHE A 88 4.02 15.88 -0.53
CA PHE A 88 2.74 16.47 -0.94
C PHE A 88 1.63 16.22 0.08
N LEU A 89 1.50 14.99 0.58
CA LEU A 89 0.50 14.62 1.57
C LEU A 89 0.71 15.37 2.90
N HIS A 90 1.94 15.46 3.39
CA HIS A 90 2.30 16.26 4.57
C HIS A 90 1.99 17.74 4.41
N LYS A 91 2.34 18.33 3.26
CA LYS A 91 2.01 19.74 2.95
C LYS A 91 0.51 19.99 2.93
N LYS A 92 -0.29 19.02 2.49
CA LYS A 92 -1.76 19.12 2.46
C LYS A 92 -2.38 19.03 3.86
N GLN A 93 -1.74 18.33 4.79
CA GLN A 93 -2.23 18.13 6.17
C GLN A 93 -1.74 19.19 7.19
N ASN A 94 -0.88 20.13 6.79
CA ASN A 94 -0.46 21.31 7.57
C ASN A 94 0.24 21.07 8.94
N ASP A 95 0.60 19.84 9.33
CA ASP A 95 1.06 19.58 10.71
C ASP A 95 2.25 18.58 10.87
N GLY A 96 3.04 18.32 9.81
CA GLY A 96 4.14 17.35 9.86
C GLY A 96 5.54 17.92 9.65
N PRO A 97 6.59 17.40 10.33
CA PRO A 97 7.97 17.66 9.94
C PRO A 97 8.18 17.20 8.48
N GLN A 98 8.71 18.09 7.65
CA GLN A 98 8.92 17.81 6.23
C GLN A 98 9.94 16.68 6.07
N VAL A 99 9.48 15.49 5.64
CA VAL A 99 10.37 14.35 5.40
C VAL A 99 11.36 14.71 4.28
N GLN A 100 12.65 14.64 4.57
CA GLN A 100 13.69 14.95 3.59
C GLN A 100 13.85 13.79 2.61
N SER A 101 14.22 14.09 1.36
CA SER A 101 14.49 13.05 0.34
C SER A 101 15.51 12.02 0.83
N GLU A 102 16.51 12.49 1.57
CA GLU A 102 17.59 11.67 2.14
C GLU A 102 17.09 10.61 3.14
N ASP A 103 16.01 10.90 3.87
CA ASP A 103 15.39 9.92 4.77
C ASP A 103 14.66 8.82 3.99
N PHE A 104 14.01 9.17 2.88
CA PHE A 104 13.38 8.20 1.99
C PHE A 104 14.41 7.30 1.32
N ASP A 105 15.50 7.87 0.79
CA ASP A 105 16.56 7.09 0.16
C ASP A 105 17.20 6.12 1.14
N ARG A 106 17.49 6.59 2.36
CA ARG A 106 18.02 5.75 3.44
C ARG A 106 17.07 4.61 3.81
N LEU A 107 15.77 4.87 3.91
CA LEU A 107 14.77 3.86 4.25
C LEU A 107 14.57 2.85 3.11
N ALA A 108 14.58 3.32 1.87
CA ALA A 108 14.55 2.48 0.68
C ALA A 108 15.75 1.54 0.63
N ASP A 109 16.96 2.06 0.85
CA ASP A 109 18.20 1.28 0.92
C ASP A 109 18.13 0.21 2.01
N GLN A 110 17.58 0.56 3.18
CA GLN A 110 17.37 -0.41 4.27
C GLN A 110 16.38 -1.50 3.86
N CYS A 111 15.26 -1.14 3.21
CA CYS A 111 14.30 -2.11 2.70
C CYS A 111 14.93 -3.05 1.67
N GLN A 112 15.69 -2.50 0.70
CA GLN A 112 16.41 -3.30 -0.30
C GLN A 112 17.43 -4.25 0.34
N LYS A 113 18.16 -3.81 1.37
CA LYS A 113 19.08 -4.69 2.11
C LYS A 113 18.33 -5.84 2.78
N SER A 114 17.19 -5.57 3.42
CA SER A 114 16.34 -6.61 4.02
C SER A 114 15.77 -7.57 2.98
N MET A 115 15.39 -7.08 1.80
CA MET A 115 14.98 -7.90 0.66
C MET A 115 16.09 -8.87 0.21
N ARG A 116 17.34 -8.40 0.12
CA ARG A 116 18.49 -9.28 -0.18
C ARG A 116 18.72 -10.33 0.92
N THR A 117 18.57 -9.94 2.19
CA THR A 117 18.66 -10.90 3.31
C THR A 117 17.58 -11.97 3.22
N LEU A 118 16.34 -11.62 2.86
CA LEU A 118 15.27 -12.59 2.63
C LEU A 118 15.63 -13.56 1.50
N GLN A 119 16.15 -13.05 0.38
CA GLN A 119 16.59 -13.89 -0.74
C GLN A 119 17.65 -14.90 -0.29
N GLN A 120 18.72 -14.42 0.36
CA GLN A 120 19.81 -15.27 0.85
C GLN A 120 19.33 -16.31 1.87
N ALA A 121 18.49 -15.92 2.83
CA ALA A 121 17.94 -16.84 3.83
C ALA A 121 17.08 -17.93 3.17
N SER A 122 16.28 -17.56 2.16
CA SER A 122 15.41 -18.51 1.45
C SER A 122 16.20 -19.51 0.61
N LEU A 123 17.29 -19.08 -0.05
CA LEU A 123 18.19 -19.96 -0.81
C LEU A 123 18.95 -20.89 0.13
N SER A 124 19.50 -20.35 1.22
CA SER A 124 20.20 -21.15 2.23
C SER A 124 19.31 -22.24 2.83
N HIS A 125 18.03 -21.91 3.10
CA HIS A 125 17.05 -22.90 3.54
C HIS A 125 16.91 -24.04 2.51
N VAL A 126 16.73 -23.72 1.22
CA VAL A 126 16.64 -24.72 0.14
C VAL A 126 17.91 -25.58 0.01
N GLU A 127 19.08 -24.99 0.14
CA GLU A 127 20.37 -25.66 -0.09
C GLU A 127 20.75 -26.60 1.06
N HIS A 128 20.61 -26.14 2.30
CA HIS A 128 21.15 -26.82 3.47
C HIS A 128 20.09 -27.64 4.23
N GLY A 129 18.81 -27.44 3.92
CA GLY A 129 17.74 -27.92 4.78
C GLY A 129 17.71 -27.20 6.13
N GLY A 130 16.75 -27.57 6.98
CA GLY A 130 16.64 -27.04 8.34
C GLY A 130 15.53 -26.00 8.51
N SER A 131 15.62 -25.18 9.55
CA SER A 131 14.55 -24.28 9.96
C SER A 131 14.31 -23.14 8.97
N ALA A 132 13.04 -22.80 8.71
CA ALA A 132 12.65 -21.61 7.97
C ALA A 132 12.65 -20.33 8.85
N ALA A 133 13.03 -20.42 10.13
CA ALA A 133 13.07 -19.26 11.03
C ALA A 133 13.91 -18.08 10.51
N PRO A 134 15.09 -18.26 9.88
CA PRO A 134 15.83 -17.15 9.28
C PRO A 134 15.06 -16.41 8.18
N VAL A 135 14.23 -17.15 7.41
CA VAL A 135 13.38 -16.57 6.36
C VAL A 135 12.29 -15.71 6.99
N ILE A 136 11.63 -16.22 8.03
CA ILE A 136 10.59 -15.47 8.75
C ILE A 136 11.16 -14.21 9.39
N LYS A 137 12.33 -14.31 10.03
CA LYS A 137 13.01 -13.16 10.61
C LYS A 137 13.30 -12.10 9.54
N ALA A 138 13.81 -12.50 8.38
CA ALA A 138 14.07 -11.56 7.28
C ALA A 138 12.79 -10.91 6.75
N LEU A 139 11.67 -11.66 6.67
CA LEU A 139 10.37 -11.13 6.29
C LEU A 139 9.84 -10.11 7.32
N GLU A 140 10.02 -10.37 8.61
CA GLU A 140 9.66 -9.46 9.69
C GLU A 140 10.52 -8.20 9.71
N ASP A 141 11.81 -8.31 9.40
CA ASP A 141 12.68 -7.16 9.22
C ASP A 141 12.17 -6.26 8.08
N ILE A 142 11.76 -6.83 6.93
CA ILE A 142 11.13 -6.07 5.84
C ILE A 142 9.87 -5.37 6.33
N GLN A 143 8.96 -6.10 7.00
CA GLN A 143 7.73 -5.53 7.55
C GLN A 143 8.01 -4.31 8.45
N ASN A 144 8.97 -4.43 9.38
CA ASN A 144 9.32 -3.35 10.29
C ASN A 144 9.87 -2.12 9.54
N LYS A 145 10.63 -2.32 8.45
CA LYS A 145 11.12 -1.23 7.60
C LYS A 145 10.01 -0.56 6.80
N CYS A 146 9.08 -1.34 6.25
CA CYS A 146 7.90 -0.81 5.59
C CYS A 146 7.04 0.02 6.56
N THR A 147 6.79 -0.48 7.77
CA THR A 147 6.06 0.27 8.82
C THR A 147 6.76 1.58 9.16
N GLY A 148 8.08 1.58 9.37
CA GLY A 148 8.81 2.82 9.63
C GLY A 148 8.71 3.85 8.50
N CYS A 149 8.61 3.42 7.24
CA CYS A 149 8.35 4.30 6.11
C CYS A 149 6.88 4.78 6.08
N HIS A 150 5.92 3.90 6.37
CA HIS A 150 4.49 4.22 6.37
C HIS A 150 4.08 5.13 7.55
N ASP A 151 4.76 5.05 8.69
CA ASP A 151 4.58 5.95 9.82
C ASP A 151 4.96 7.38 9.45
N LEU A 152 5.98 7.55 8.60
CA LEU A 152 6.31 8.84 7.99
C LEU A 152 5.30 9.29 6.94
N LEU A 153 4.25 8.53 6.64
CA LEU A 153 3.21 8.85 5.66
C LEU A 153 1.84 9.04 6.32
N ASP A 154 1.76 9.11 7.65
CA ASP A 154 0.51 9.25 8.42
C ASP A 154 -0.58 8.25 8.00
N GLY A 155 -0.18 7.00 7.71
CA GLY A 155 -1.11 5.94 7.30
C GLY A 155 -1.74 6.12 5.91
N ALA A 156 -1.27 7.08 5.11
CA ALA A 156 -1.70 7.25 3.71
C ALA A 156 -1.17 6.16 2.77
N ALA A 157 -0.17 5.39 3.21
CA ALA A 157 0.38 4.29 2.45
C ALA A 157 -0.53 3.05 2.51
N PRO A 158 -0.83 2.40 1.37
CA PRO A 158 -1.55 1.14 1.35
C PRO A 158 -0.76 0.07 2.12
N ASP A 159 -1.44 -0.66 2.98
CA ASP A 159 -0.76 -1.58 3.89
C ASP A 159 -0.65 -3.00 3.31
N VAL A 160 0.58 -3.51 3.21
CA VAL A 160 0.88 -4.89 2.86
C VAL A 160 0.60 -5.84 4.03
N TRP A 161 0.70 -5.35 5.28
CA TRP A 161 0.91 -6.19 6.47
C TRP A 161 -0.31 -6.32 7.39
N GLY A 162 -1.44 -5.66 7.07
CA GLY A 162 -2.70 -5.75 7.80
C GLY A 162 -2.75 -5.04 9.16
N LYS A 163 -1.79 -4.16 9.47
CA LYS A 163 -1.72 -3.37 10.72
C LYS A 163 -2.23 -1.93 10.61
N HIS A 164 -2.41 -1.38 9.40
CA HIS A 164 -2.97 -0.05 9.20
C HIS A 164 -4.34 -0.13 8.50
N GLY A 165 -5.32 -0.69 9.22
CA GLY A 165 -6.74 -0.45 8.95
C GLY A 165 -7.20 0.72 9.82
N LYS A 166 -7.82 1.74 9.21
CA LYS A 166 -8.44 2.88 9.91
C LYS A 166 -9.25 2.38 11.13
N LYS A 167 -9.00 2.96 12.30
CA LYS A 167 -10.05 3.10 13.31
C LYS A 167 -11.04 4.17 12.85
#